data_AF-A0A5N6IJ43-F1
#
_entry.id   AF-A0A5N6IJ43-F1
#
_cell.length_a   1.000
_cell.length_b   1.000
_cell.length_c   1.000
_cell.angle_alpha   90.00
_cell.angle_beta   90.00
_cell.angle_gamma   90.00
#
_symmetry.space_group_name_H-M   'P 1'
#
loop_
_entity.id
_entity.type
_entity.pdbx_description
1 polymer ?
#
loop_
_entity_poly.entity_id
_entity_poly.type
_entity_poly.pdbx_seq_one_letter_code
_entity_poly.pdbx_strand_id
1 'polypeptide(L)'
;MNPVVFEAIQGQKTLRHQVSVIPGLTIMDYGPCLNSLLRGIRKEWPSIVGHGSDDASSIPCPLQFPAHEVQEQERDEGLWAQGVGPKEEHTGDMGCFKHWAGRVNEQDYELSRKQLDEGVERFLQREARNEEERKE
;
A
#
# COMPACT_ATOMS: atom_id res chain seq x y z
N MET A 1 -15.45 -21.52 4.32
CA MET A 1 -14.74 -20.43 3.63
C MET A 1 -15.34 -20.30 2.24
N ASN A 2 -15.73 -19.11 1.80
CA ASN A 2 -16.38 -18.94 0.49
C ASN A 2 -15.32 -19.11 -0.63
N PRO A 3 -15.47 -20.05 -1.57
CA PRO A 3 -14.48 -20.35 -2.59
C PRO A 3 -14.18 -19.15 -3.50
N VAL A 4 -15.17 -18.30 -3.78
CA VAL A 4 -15.00 -17.07 -4.57
C VAL A 4 -14.14 -16.05 -3.83
N VAL A 5 -14.30 -15.96 -2.51
CA VAL A 5 -13.48 -15.08 -1.66
C VAL A 5 -12.04 -15.61 -1.59
N PHE A 6 -11.87 -16.92 -1.50
CA PHE A 6 -10.54 -17.55 -1.50
C PHE A 6 -9.79 -17.34 -2.81
N GLU A 7 -10.46 -17.49 -3.96
CA GLU A 7 -9.86 -17.19 -5.26
C GLU A 7 -9.55 -15.70 -5.45
N ALA A 8 -10.41 -14.80 -4.97
CA ALA A 8 -10.14 -13.36 -5.00
C ALA A 8 -8.91 -12.97 -4.17
N ILE A 9 -8.70 -13.62 -3.01
CA ILE A 9 -7.51 -13.42 -2.17
C ILE A 9 -6.25 -13.96 -2.87
N GLN A 10 -6.33 -15.16 -3.48
CA GLN A 10 -5.23 -15.72 -4.28
C GLN A 10 -4.87 -14.81 -5.48
N GLY A 11 -5.87 -14.13 -6.04
CA GLY A 11 -5.73 -13.18 -7.14
C GLY A 11 -5.03 -11.87 -6.79
N GLN A 12 -4.79 -11.55 -5.51
CA GLN A 12 -4.18 -10.28 -5.09
C GLN A 12 -2.79 -10.03 -5.72
N LYS A 13 -2.05 -11.09 -6.01
CA LYS A 13 -0.73 -11.01 -6.66
C LYS A 13 -0.81 -10.85 -8.18
N THR A 14 -2.00 -10.91 -8.77
CA THR A 14 -2.17 -10.78 -10.20
C THR A 14 -2.20 -9.31 -10.60
N LEU A 15 -1.58 -9.00 -11.74
CA LEU A 15 -1.53 -7.65 -12.28
C LEU A 15 -2.93 -7.05 -12.46
N ARG A 16 -3.91 -7.87 -12.86
CA ARG A 16 -5.31 -7.46 -13.01
C ARG A 16 -5.92 -6.94 -11.71
N HIS A 17 -5.61 -7.58 -10.58
CA HIS A 17 -6.08 -7.13 -9.27
C HIS A 17 -5.31 -5.88 -8.81
N GLN A 18 -3.99 -5.84 -9.04
CA GLN A 18 -3.17 -4.65 -8.73
C GLN A 18 -3.59 -3.40 -9.52
N VAL A 19 -4.03 -3.56 -10.77
CA VAL A 19 -4.56 -2.46 -11.58
C VAL A 19 -5.91 -1.95 -11.05
N SER A 20 -6.72 -2.81 -10.44
CA SER A 20 -8.05 -2.42 -9.93
C SER A 20 -8.00 -1.46 -8.75
N VAL A 21 -6.87 -1.39 -8.02
CA VAL A 21 -6.70 -0.48 -6.88
C VAL A 21 -6.11 0.88 -7.26
N ILE A 22 -5.63 1.06 -8.50
CA ILE A 22 -5.01 2.30 -9.00
C ILE A 22 -5.87 3.56 -8.76
N PRO A 23 -7.20 3.56 -9.03
CA PRO A 23 -8.03 4.73 -8.76
C PRO A 23 -8.02 5.16 -7.28
N GLY A 24 -7.94 4.20 -6.35
CA GLY A 24 -7.81 4.48 -4.92
C GLY A 24 -6.42 4.97 -4.53
N LEU A 25 -5.38 4.45 -5.17
CA LEU A 25 -3.99 4.87 -4.94
C LEU A 25 -3.75 6.33 -5.37
N THR A 26 -4.34 6.79 -6.46
CA THR A 26 -4.21 8.17 -6.95
C THR A 26 -4.84 9.21 -6.01
N ILE A 27 -5.81 8.83 -5.19
CA ILE A 27 -6.59 9.76 -4.35
C ILE A 27 -6.00 9.92 -2.92
N MET A 28 -5.11 9.01 -2.49
CA MET A 28 -4.67 8.89 -1.09
C MET A 28 -3.15 8.98 -0.88
N ASP A 29 -2.44 9.83 -1.63
CA ASP A 29 -0.97 10.01 -1.53
C ASP A 29 -0.12 8.75 -1.82
N TYR A 30 -0.67 7.76 -2.54
CA TYR A 30 0.06 6.55 -2.95
C TYR A 30 0.77 6.69 -4.31
N GLY A 31 1.15 7.92 -4.70
CA GLY A 31 1.89 8.18 -5.95
C GLY A 31 3.11 7.27 -6.16
N PRO A 32 3.93 6.99 -5.12
CA PRO A 32 5.04 6.05 -5.23
C PRO A 32 4.60 4.60 -5.55
N CYS A 33 3.51 4.11 -4.96
CA CYS A 33 2.96 2.79 -5.27
C CYS A 33 2.43 2.73 -6.71
N LEU A 34 1.73 3.77 -7.17
CA LEU A 34 1.24 3.85 -8.55
C LEU A 34 2.40 3.78 -9.55
N ASN A 35 3.46 4.54 -9.30
CA ASN A 35 4.66 4.52 -10.13
C ASN A 35 5.30 3.12 -10.17
N SER A 36 5.40 2.44 -9.02
CA SER A 36 5.88 1.05 -8.95
C SER A 36 5.05 0.09 -9.81
N LEU A 37 3.72 0.19 -9.72
CA LEU A 37 2.78 -0.61 -10.55
C LEU A 37 2.95 -0.31 -12.04
N LEU A 38 3.03 0.96 -12.44
CA LEU A 38 3.20 1.34 -13.84
C LEU A 38 4.56 0.85 -14.40
N ARG A 39 5.64 0.89 -13.60
CA ARG A 39 6.93 0.28 -13.98
C ARG A 39 6.81 -1.24 -14.11
N GLY A 40 6.05 -1.90 -13.23
CA GLY A 40 5.74 -3.32 -13.32
C GLY A 40 5.00 -3.68 -14.62
N ILE A 41 3.96 -2.92 -14.98
CA ILE A 41 3.22 -3.07 -16.25
C ILE A 41 4.15 -2.94 -17.45
N ARG A 42 5.07 -1.95 -17.43
CA ARG A 42 6.06 -1.78 -18.51
C ARG A 42 6.99 -3.00 -18.64
N LYS A 43 7.46 -3.57 -17.52
CA LYS A 43 8.34 -4.75 -17.50
C LYS A 43 7.62 -6.00 -18.03
N GLU A 44 6.37 -6.21 -17.60
CA GLU A 44 5.55 -7.37 -17.96
C GLU A 44 4.80 -7.20 -19.28
N TRP A 45 4.95 -6.06 -19.96
CA TRP A 45 4.21 -5.73 -21.17
C TRP A 45 4.20 -6.84 -22.24
N PRO A 46 5.33 -7.52 -22.55
CA PRO A 46 5.33 -8.62 -23.53
C PRO A 46 4.45 -9.81 -23.12
N SER A 47 4.32 -10.05 -21.81
CA SER A 47 3.43 -11.09 -21.24
C SER A 47 1.96 -10.66 -21.34
N ILE A 48 1.68 -9.36 -21.15
CA ILE A 48 0.33 -8.79 -21.19
C ILE A 48 -0.26 -8.81 -22.60
N VAL A 49 0.50 -8.35 -23.61
CA VAL A 49 0.01 -8.27 -24.99
C VAL A 49 0.08 -9.61 -25.73
N GLY A 50 0.80 -10.59 -25.16
CA GLY A 50 1.10 -11.87 -25.81
C GLY A 50 2.12 -11.71 -26.94
N HIS A 51 2.87 -12.77 -27.23
CA HIS A 51 3.65 -12.82 -28.46
C HIS A 51 2.68 -13.15 -29.59
N GLY A 52 2.45 -12.21 -30.51
CA GLY A 52 1.69 -12.49 -31.72
C GLY A 52 2.30 -13.67 -32.47
N SER A 53 1.47 -14.52 -33.06
CA SER A 53 1.90 -15.71 -33.81
C SER A 53 2.80 -15.40 -35.02
N ASP A 54 2.86 -14.13 -35.42
CA ASP A 54 3.77 -13.63 -36.45
C ASP A 54 4.78 -12.65 -35.82
N ASP A 55 6.05 -12.92 -36.06
CA ASP A 55 7.27 -12.29 -35.50
C ASP A 55 7.45 -10.79 -35.87
N ALA A 56 6.36 -10.09 -36.25
CA ALA A 56 6.41 -8.76 -36.86
C ALA A 56 5.44 -7.73 -36.24
N SER A 57 4.69 -8.04 -35.18
CA SER A 57 3.75 -7.06 -34.59
C SER A 57 3.67 -7.15 -33.07
N SER A 58 4.81 -6.91 -32.41
CA SER A 58 4.80 -6.65 -30.97
C SER A 58 4.23 -5.25 -30.72
N ILE A 59 3.07 -5.18 -30.05
CA ILE A 59 2.45 -3.91 -29.66
C ILE A 59 3.42 -3.19 -28.72
N PRO A 60 3.93 -1.98 -29.05
CA PRO A 60 4.86 -1.27 -28.19
C PRO A 60 4.17 -0.81 -26.90
N CYS A 61 4.90 -0.83 -25.79
CA CYS A 61 4.38 -0.34 -24.52
C CYS A 61 4.21 1.20 -24.59
N PRO A 62 3.02 1.74 -24.29
CA PRO A 62 2.81 3.19 -24.27
C PRO A 62 3.52 3.88 -23.10
N LEU A 63 3.92 3.11 -22.06
CA LEU A 63 4.61 3.64 -20.89
C LEU A 63 6.10 3.80 -21.17
N GLN A 64 6.56 5.04 -21.16
CA GLN A 64 7.98 5.38 -21.26
C GLN A 64 8.39 6.16 -20.03
N PHE A 65 9.44 5.67 -19.37
CA PHE A 65 10.08 6.32 -18.24
C PHE A 65 11.56 6.55 -18.58
N PRO A 66 12.04 7.80 -18.60
CA PRO A 66 13.46 8.08 -18.71
C PRO A 66 14.20 7.64 -17.44
N ALA A 67 15.51 7.37 -17.57
CA ALA A 67 16.29 6.75 -16.50
C ALA A 67 16.30 7.58 -15.19
N HIS A 68 16.32 8.90 -15.29
CA HIS A 68 16.33 9.79 -14.13
C HIS A 68 15.00 9.75 -13.36
N GLU A 69 13.86 9.72 -14.07
CA GLU A 69 12.54 9.57 -13.43
C GLU A 69 12.39 8.21 -12.76
N VAL A 70 12.92 7.13 -13.36
CA VAL A 70 12.90 5.80 -12.72
C VAL A 70 13.66 5.83 -11.40
N GLN A 71 14.87 6.41 -11.39
CA GLN A 71 15.68 6.50 -10.19
C GLN A 71 15.00 7.32 -9.08
N GLU A 72 14.36 8.43 -9.45
CA GLU A 72 13.58 9.25 -8.54
C GLU A 72 12.38 8.48 -7.97
N GLN A 73 11.61 7.81 -8.82
CA GLN A 73 10.46 7.03 -8.37
C GLN A 73 10.86 5.87 -7.43
N GLU A 74 12.00 5.21 -7.67
CA GLU A 74 12.51 4.16 -6.80
C GLU A 74 12.93 4.70 -5.43
N ARG A 75 13.56 5.88 -5.39
CA ARG A 75 13.89 6.58 -4.15
C ARG A 75 12.63 6.96 -3.38
N ASP A 76 11.65 7.54 -4.07
CA ASP A 76 10.40 7.99 -3.47
C ASP A 76 9.57 6.80 -2.96
N GLU A 77 9.59 5.66 -3.66
CA GLU A 77 9.02 4.40 -3.18
C GLU A 77 9.69 3.89 -1.91
N GLY A 78 11.02 3.97 -1.83
CA GLY A 78 11.77 3.62 -0.62
C GLY A 78 11.42 4.50 0.58
N LEU A 79 11.36 5.82 0.39
CA LEU A 79 10.96 6.78 1.43
C LEU A 79 9.50 6.58 1.85
N TRP A 80 8.62 6.29 0.90
CA TRP A 80 7.22 5.99 1.17
C TRP A 80 7.08 4.71 2.00
N ALA A 81 7.76 3.63 1.61
CA ALA A 81 7.74 2.36 2.35
C ALA A 81 8.29 2.53 3.78
N GLN A 82 9.36 3.33 3.93
CA GLN A 82 9.91 3.68 5.24
C GLN A 82 8.88 4.44 6.10
N GLY A 83 8.14 5.39 5.52
CA GLY A 83 7.14 6.17 6.24
C GLY A 83 5.85 5.40 6.58
N VAL A 84 5.53 4.36 5.82
CA VAL A 84 4.32 3.55 6.03
C VAL A 84 4.51 2.47 7.08
N GLY A 85 5.72 1.91 7.20
CA GLY A 85 6.02 0.87 8.19
C GLY A 85 5.60 1.24 9.63
N PRO A 86 6.03 2.40 10.16
CA PRO A 86 5.62 2.85 11.50
C PRO A 86 4.11 3.06 11.63
N LYS A 87 3.43 3.53 10.57
CA LYS A 87 1.97 3.68 10.56
C LYS A 87 1.24 2.34 10.60
N GLU A 88 1.74 1.33 9.88
CA GLU A 88 1.21 -0.03 9.90
C GLU A 88 1.37 -0.68 11.28
N GLU A 89 2.56 -0.57 11.88
CA GLU A 89 2.83 -1.10 13.22
C GLU A 89 1.97 -0.42 14.29
N HIS A 90 1.85 0.90 14.24
CA HIS A 90 0.95 1.65 15.13
C HIS A 90 -0.52 1.23 14.97
N THR A 91 -0.98 1.00 13.74
CA THR A 91 -2.34 0.50 13.48
C THR A 91 -2.56 -0.89 14.08
N GLY A 92 -1.52 -1.75 14.06
CA GLY A 92 -1.53 -3.03 14.77
C GLY A 92 -1.61 -2.86 16.29
N ASP A 93 -0.85 -1.93 16.85
CA ASP A 93 -0.77 -1.68 18.29
C ASP A 93 -2.06 -1.15 18.91
N MET A 94 -2.81 -0.32 18.17
CA MET A 94 -4.12 0.21 18.59
C MET A 94 -5.25 -0.82 18.57
N GLY A 95 -4.96 -2.08 18.19
CA GLY A 95 -5.95 -3.15 18.14
C GLY A 95 -6.97 -2.90 17.03
N CYS A 96 -6.55 -3.08 15.78
CA CYS A 96 -7.33 -3.03 14.53
C CYS A 96 -8.75 -2.44 14.70
N PHE A 97 -8.97 -1.20 14.27
CA PHE A 97 -10.29 -0.57 14.17
C PHE A 97 -11.35 -1.57 13.71
N LYS A 98 -12.15 -2.10 14.64
CA LYS A 98 -13.04 -3.23 14.36
C LYS A 98 -14.26 -2.83 13.52
N HIS A 99 -14.45 -1.54 13.28
CA HIS A 99 -15.56 -1.01 12.47
C HIS A 99 -15.12 0.12 11.54
N TRP A 100 -15.75 0.18 10.37
CA TRP A 100 -15.64 1.32 9.47
C TRP A 100 -16.07 2.61 10.18
N ALA A 101 -15.29 3.69 10.00
CA ALA A 101 -15.49 5.03 10.57
C ALA A 101 -15.22 5.21 12.08
N GLY A 102 -14.46 4.33 12.74
CA GLY A 102 -14.03 4.56 14.13
C GLY A 102 -15.14 4.40 15.17
N ARG A 103 -16.29 3.82 14.79
CA ARG A 103 -17.37 3.51 15.73
C ARG A 103 -16.97 2.32 16.61
N VAL A 104 -17.23 2.44 17.90
CA VAL A 104 -17.02 1.36 18.87
C VAL A 104 -18.35 1.06 19.51
N ASN A 105 -18.63 -0.23 19.74
CA ASN A 105 -19.80 -0.62 20.52
C ASN A 105 -19.59 -0.20 21.98
N GLU A 106 -20.64 0.21 22.68
CA GLU A 106 -20.57 0.66 24.09
C GLU A 106 -19.84 -0.37 24.97
N GLN A 107 -20.10 -1.66 24.72
CA GLN A 107 -19.49 -2.78 25.46
C GLN A 107 -17.98 -2.88 25.30
N ASP A 108 -17.45 -2.41 24.18
CA ASP A 108 -16.03 -2.47 23.85
C ASP A 108 -15.33 -1.11 24.03
N TYR A 109 -16.07 -0.05 24.36
CA TYR A 109 -15.55 1.32 24.40
C TYR A 109 -14.34 1.47 25.32
N GLU A 110 -14.46 0.98 26.55
CA GLU A 110 -13.39 1.07 27.55
C GLU A 110 -12.15 0.27 27.15
N LEU A 111 -12.35 -0.91 26.55
CA LEU A 111 -11.26 -1.73 26.04
C LEU A 111 -10.55 -1.04 24.86
N SER A 112 -11.32 -0.54 23.90
CA SER A 112 -10.77 0.17 22.74
C SER A 112 -10.07 1.47 23.12
N ARG A 113 -10.59 2.22 24.09
CA ARG A 113 -9.91 3.42 24.62
C ARG A 113 -8.56 3.06 25.23
N LYS A 114 -8.51 2.03 26.08
CA LYS A 114 -7.25 1.58 26.68
C LYS A 114 -6.24 1.11 25.63
N GLN A 115 -6.67 0.35 24.62
CA GLN A 115 -5.81 -0.10 23.53
C GLN A 115 -5.27 1.06 22.69
N LEU A 116 -6.09 2.09 22.47
CA LEU A 116 -5.67 3.33 21.80
C LEU A 116 -4.59 4.04 22.61
N ASP A 117 -4.83 4.29 23.91
CA ASP A 117 -3.87 4.97 24.79
C ASP A 117 -2.52 4.22 24.84
N GLU A 118 -2.56 2.90 25.04
CA GLU A 118 -1.37 2.05 25.05
C GLU A 118 -0.67 1.98 23.68
N GLY A 119 -1.42 2.09 22.58
CA GLY A 119 -0.89 2.11 21.22
C GLY A 119 -0.20 3.43 20.89
N VAL A 120 -0.74 4.55 21.37
CA VAL A 120 -0.11 5.88 21.27
C VAL A 120 1.19 5.92 22.06
N GLU A 121 1.19 5.45 23.31
CA GLU A 121 2.40 5.46 24.14
C GLU A 121 3.53 4.60 23.54
N ARG A 122 3.20 3.41 23.03
CA ARG A 122 4.17 2.55 22.31
C ARG A 122 4.73 3.22 21.07
N PHE A 123 3.90 3.91 20.29
CA PHE A 123 4.34 4.63 19.10
C PHE A 123 5.30 5.77 19.45
N LEU A 124 4.91 6.62 20.40
CA LEU A 124 5.75 7.74 20.84
C LEU A 124 7.07 7.26 21.44
N GLN A 125 7.08 6.15 22.17
CA GLN A 125 8.31 5.55 22.71
C GLN A 125 9.28 5.08 21.61
N ARG A 126 8.78 4.63 20.46
CA ARG A 126 9.61 4.17 19.33
C ARG A 126 10.05 5.31 18.42
N GLU A 127 9.14 6.22 18.09
CA GLU A 127 9.33 7.18 16.99
C GLU A 127 9.76 8.58 17.45
N ALA A 128 9.47 8.97 18.70
CA ALA A 128 9.90 10.29 19.18
C ALA A 128 11.42 10.34 19.31
N ARG A 129 12.02 11.41 18.76
CA ARG A 129 13.47 11.59 18.78
C ARG A 129 13.98 12.10 20.12
N ASN A 130 13.11 12.73 20.90
CA ASN A 130 13.41 13.31 22.20
C ASN A 130 12.16 13.42 23.09
N GLU A 131 12.38 13.85 24.33
CA GLU A 131 11.36 13.95 25.36
C GLU A 131 10.36 15.08 25.10
N GLU A 132 10.79 16.12 24.38
CA GLU A 132 9.96 17.24 23.97
C GLU A 132 8.92 16.78 22.92
N GLU A 133 9.36 16.09 21.87
CA GLU A 133 8.49 15.53 20.82
C GLU A 133 7.53 14.46 21.38
N ARG A 134 7.93 13.76 22.45
CA ARG A 134 7.08 12.78 23.14
C ARG A 134 5.91 13.43 23.91
N LYS A 135 5.98 14.73 24.22
CA LYS A 135 5.02 15.45 25.08
C LYS A 135 4.08 16.40 24.34
N GLU A 136 4.33 16.67 23.05
CA GLU A 136 3.41 17.42 22.18
C GLU A 136 2.15 16.62 21.86
#